data_AF-A0A356I8I9-F1
#
_entry.id   AF-A0A356I8I9-F1
#
_cell.length_a   1.000
_cell.length_b   1.000
_cell.length_c   1.000
_cell.angle_alpha   90.00
_cell.angle_beta   90.00
_cell.angle_gamma   90.00
#
_symmetry.space_group_name_H-M   'P 1'
#
loop_
_entity.id
_entity.type
_entity.pdbx_description
1 polymer ?
#
loop_
_entity_poly.entity_id
_entity_poly.type
_entity_poly.pdbx_seq_one_letter_code
_entity_poly.pdbx_strand_id
1 'polypeptide(L)'
;MMTEVDYRKVTGLVHSTESFGSVDGPGVRFVVFMQGCHMRCQYCHNPDTWDLVNPAATERTAEDVLNEALRFRMFWGKEGGITVSGGEATI
;
A
#
# COMPACT_ATOMS: atom_id res chain seq x y z
N MET A 1 17.98 10.03 -24.19
CA MET A 1 16.85 10.90 -23.79
C MET A 1 16.08 10.14 -22.73
N MET A 2 16.24 10.49 -21.44
CA MET A 2 15.33 10.00 -20.40
C MET A 2 14.08 10.87 -20.47
N THR A 3 12.94 10.27 -20.75
CA THR A 3 11.64 10.94 -20.64
C THR A 3 11.38 11.26 -19.18
N GLU A 4 11.03 12.50 -18.86
CA GLU A 4 10.65 12.91 -17.52
C GLU A 4 9.35 12.19 -17.13
N VAL A 5 9.34 11.50 -15.98
CA VAL A 5 8.16 10.78 -15.47
C VAL A 5 7.39 11.71 -14.54
N ASP A 6 6.14 12.01 -14.87
CA ASP A 6 5.22 12.70 -13.96
C ASP A 6 4.63 11.69 -12.96
N TYR A 7 5.29 11.54 -11.82
CA TYR A 7 4.92 10.58 -10.78
C TYR A 7 3.50 10.78 -10.22
N ARG A 8 2.88 11.95 -10.42
CA ARG A 8 1.48 12.19 -10.03
C ARG A 8 0.48 11.40 -10.87
N LYS A 9 0.87 10.98 -12.06
CA LYS A 9 0.05 10.17 -12.98
C LYS A 9 0.38 8.69 -12.93
N VAL A 10 1.41 8.30 -12.20
CA VAL A 10 1.77 6.89 -12.01
C VAL A 10 0.73 6.27 -11.09
N THR A 11 0.19 5.14 -11.54
CA THR A 11 -0.76 4.33 -10.79
C THR A 11 -0.09 3.09 -10.21
N GLY A 12 -0.68 2.56 -9.15
CA GLY A 12 -0.35 1.25 -8.61
C GLY A 12 -1.64 0.48 -8.30
N LEU A 13 -1.56 -0.85 -8.35
CA LEU A 13 -2.65 -1.72 -7.93
C LEU A 13 -2.60 -1.88 -6.41
N VAL A 14 -3.62 -1.38 -5.72
CA VAL A 14 -3.79 -1.52 -4.28
C VAL A 14 -4.80 -2.63 -4.02
N HIS A 15 -4.40 -3.63 -3.25
CA HIS A 15 -5.28 -4.70 -2.78
C HIS A 15 -6.27 -4.15 -1.75
N SER A 16 -5.77 -3.48 -0.71
CA SER A 16 -6.60 -2.90 0.36
C SER A 16 -5.87 -1.80 1.14
N THR A 17 -6.63 -1.04 1.92
CA THR A 17 -6.12 -0.09 2.91
C THR A 17 -6.64 -0.44 4.31
N GLU A 18 -5.84 -0.20 5.34
CA GLU A 18 -6.23 -0.33 6.74
C GLU A 18 -5.95 0.98 7.47
N SER A 19 -6.96 1.54 8.13
CA SER A 19 -6.86 2.87 8.73
C SER A 19 -6.19 2.90 10.11
N PHE A 20 -6.07 1.76 10.77
CA PHE A 20 -5.59 1.63 12.15
C PHE A 20 -4.76 0.34 12.34
N GLY A 21 -3.65 0.21 11.62
CA GLY A 21 -2.66 -0.84 11.85
C GLY A 21 -1.85 -0.56 13.12
N SER A 22 -1.88 -1.47 14.09
CA SER A 22 -1.14 -1.34 15.37
C SER A 22 0.07 -2.25 15.48
N VAL A 23 0.29 -3.10 14.47
CA VAL A 23 1.36 -4.10 14.42
C VAL A 23 2.22 -3.98 13.16
N ASP A 24 1.98 -2.93 12.36
CA ASP A 24 2.57 -2.74 11.01
C ASP A 24 3.69 -1.68 11.00
N GLY A 25 4.28 -1.44 12.17
CA GLY A 25 5.36 -0.49 12.40
C GLY A 25 5.19 0.29 13.71
N PRO A 26 6.00 1.33 13.94
CA PRO A 26 5.89 2.15 15.15
C PRO A 26 4.56 2.89 15.24
N GLY A 27 3.93 2.95 16.43
CA GLY A 27 2.65 3.65 16.63
C GLY A 27 1.49 3.11 15.77
N VAL A 28 0.44 3.91 15.62
CA VAL A 28 -0.73 3.58 14.78
C VAL A 28 -0.47 4.00 13.33
N ARG A 29 -0.78 3.12 12.38
CA ARG A 29 -0.43 3.30 10.97
C ARG A 29 -1.63 3.17 10.05
N PHE A 30 -1.65 4.00 9.01
CA PHE A 30 -2.46 3.75 7.84
C PHE A 30 -1.66 2.82 6.92
N VAL A 31 -2.14 1.60 6.70
CA VAL A 31 -1.42 0.58 5.92
C VAL A 31 -2.00 0.52 4.52
N VAL A 32 -1.14 0.55 3.52
CA VAL A 32 -1.47 0.36 2.11
C VAL A 32 -0.95 -1.01 1.70
N PHE A 33 -1.84 -1.97 1.42
CA PHE A 33 -1.45 -3.29 0.94
C PHE A 33 -1.47 -3.28 -0.59
N MET A 34 -0.29 -3.31 -1.20
CA MET A 34 -0.11 -3.39 -2.66
C MET A 34 -0.46 -4.78 -3.19
N GLN A 35 -1.03 -4.83 -4.39
CA GLN A 35 -1.26 -6.07 -5.13
C GLN A 35 0.00 -6.48 -5.91
N GLY A 36 0.33 -7.77 -5.89
CA GLY A 36 1.44 -8.36 -6.61
C GLY A 36 2.56 -8.81 -5.69
N CYS A 37 3.02 -10.05 -5.84
CA CYS A 37 4.23 -10.56 -5.20
C CYS A 37 4.82 -11.68 -6.07
N HIS A 38 6.13 -11.67 -6.33
CA HIS A 38 6.78 -12.78 -7.04
C HIS A 38 7.13 -13.96 -6.14
N MET A 39 7.09 -13.78 -4.81
CA MET A 39 7.38 -14.85 -3.87
C MET A 39 6.16 -15.77 -3.66
N ARG A 40 6.42 -17.00 -3.22
CA ARG A 40 5.39 -18.01 -2.91
C ARG A 40 5.68 -18.64 -1.55
N CYS A 41 5.80 -17.78 -0.54
CA CYS A 41 6.12 -18.19 0.83
C CYS A 41 5.11 -19.26 1.31
N GLN A 42 5.60 -20.35 1.91
CA GLN A 42 4.76 -21.48 2.34
C GLN A 42 3.69 -21.09 3.39
N TYR A 43 3.94 -20.00 4.12
CA TYR A 43 3.09 -19.46 5.18
C TYR A 43 2.72 -18.00 4.88
N CYS A 44 2.53 -17.66 3.60
CA CYS A 44 2.02 -16.33 3.24
C CYS A 44 0.63 -16.13 3.86
N HIS A 45 0.46 -15.04 4.61
CA HIS A 45 -0.83 -14.69 5.21
C HIS A 45 -1.82 -14.13 4.18
N ASN A 46 -1.33 -13.64 3.04
CA ASN A 46 -2.11 -12.96 2.00
C ASN A 46 -1.80 -13.51 0.59
N PRO A 47 -2.04 -14.81 0.33
CA PRO A 47 -1.76 -15.41 -0.97
C PRO A 47 -2.61 -14.83 -2.11
N ASP A 48 -3.72 -14.17 -1.79
CA ASP A 48 -4.55 -13.38 -2.70
C ASP A 48 -3.84 -12.14 -3.29
N THR A 49 -2.76 -11.68 -2.65
CA THR A 49 -1.90 -10.61 -3.18
C THR A 49 -0.87 -11.10 -4.20
N TRP A 50 -0.75 -12.41 -4.46
CA TRP A 50 0.31 -12.96 -5.30
C TRP A 50 0.22 -12.60 -6.77
N ASP A 51 -0.99 -12.51 -7.32
CA ASP A 51 -1.17 -12.21 -8.73
C ASP A 51 -0.78 -10.76 -9.00
N LEU A 52 0.07 -10.54 -10.01
CA LEU A 52 0.54 -9.19 -10.37
C LEU A 52 -0.59 -8.29 -10.89
N VAL A 53 -1.64 -8.90 -11.44
CA VAL A 53 -2.85 -8.23 -11.89
C VAL A 53 -4.03 -9.01 -11.37
N ASN A 54 -4.84 -8.37 -10.53
CA ASN A 54 -6.06 -8.95 -9.98
C ASN A 54 -7.21 -7.96 -10.23
N PRO A 55 -8.32 -8.37 -10.89
CA PRO A 55 -9.48 -7.50 -11.11
C PRO A 55 -10.16 -7.00 -9.82
N ALA A 56 -9.90 -7.64 -8.68
CA ALA A 56 -10.37 -7.19 -7.38
C ALA A 56 -9.52 -6.06 -6.78
N ALA A 57 -8.27 -5.87 -7.26
CA ALA A 57 -7.43 -4.77 -6.84
C ALA A 57 -7.90 -3.46 -7.49
N THR A 58 -7.65 -2.34 -6.82
CA THR A 58 -8.03 -1.02 -7.32
C THR A 58 -6.80 -0.30 -7.85
N GLU A 59 -6.90 0.26 -9.05
CA GLU A 59 -5.88 1.16 -9.58
C GLU A 59 -6.00 2.53 -8.89
N ARG A 60 -4.90 2.98 -8.26
CA ARG A 60 -4.86 4.15 -7.37
C ARG A 60 -3.64 5.01 -7.67
N THR A 61 -3.71 6.31 -7.41
CA THR A 61 -2.53 7.19 -7.48
C THR A 61 -1.99 7.46 -6.08
N ALA A 62 -0.71 7.84 -5.96
CA ALA A 62 -0.14 8.20 -4.67
C ALA A 62 -0.89 9.35 -3.98
N GLU A 63 -1.38 10.33 -4.76
CA GLU A 63 -2.15 11.46 -4.24
C GLU A 63 -3.50 11.01 -3.65
N ASP A 64 -4.19 10.11 -4.34
CA ASP A 64 -5.50 9.64 -3.89
C ASP A 64 -5.39 8.79 -2.60
N VAL A 65 -4.41 7.89 -2.52
CA VAL A 65 -4.12 7.11 -1.30
C VAL A 65 -3.68 8.02 -0.16
N LEU A 66 -2.86 9.03 -0.43
CA LEU A 66 -2.44 10.00 0.59
C LEU A 66 -3.62 10.80 1.13
N ASN A 67 -4.53 11.24 0.26
CA ASN A 67 -5.75 11.95 0.68
C ASN A 67 -6.63 11.08 1.59
N GLU A 68 -6.75 9.78 1.30
CA GLU A 68 -7.44 8.83 2.19
C GLU A 68 -6.72 8.71 3.54
N ALA A 69 -5.40 8.48 3.53
CA ALA A 69 -4.59 8.30 4.73
C ALA A 69 -4.67 9.51 5.68
N LEU A 70 -4.61 10.73 5.12
CA LEU A 70 -4.62 11.97 5.91
C LEU A 70 -5.93 12.18 6.69
N ARG A 71 -7.04 11.54 6.31
CA ARG A 71 -8.30 11.55 7.09
C ARG A 71 -8.13 10.89 8.46
N PHE A 72 -7.15 10.02 8.62
CA PHE A 72 -6.88 9.25 9.84
C PHE A 72 -5.66 9.75 10.61
N ARG A 73 -5.02 10.84 10.16
CA ARG A 73 -3.79 11.39 10.75
C ARG A 73 -3.87 11.64 12.25
N MET A 74 -5.06 11.95 12.77
CA MET A 74 -5.29 12.18 14.20
C MET A 74 -4.94 10.98 15.09
N PHE A 75 -4.95 9.76 14.54
CA PHE A 75 -4.61 8.54 15.27
C PHE A 75 -3.12 8.24 15.33
N TRP A 76 -2.30 8.83 14.45
CA TRP A 76 -0.88 8.46 14.31
C TRP A 76 -0.01 8.86 15.50
N GLY A 77 -0.42 9.85 16.29
CA GLY A 77 0.38 10.35 17.41
C GLY A 77 1.76 10.85 16.93
N LYS A 78 2.80 10.64 17.74
CA LYS A 78 4.17 11.10 17.44
C LYS A 78 4.97 10.13 16.56
N GLU A 79 4.65 8.84 16.63
CA GLU A 79 5.47 7.76 16.05
C GLU A 79 4.76 7.00 14.91
N GLY A 80 3.45 7.16 14.79
CA GLY A 80 2.64 6.57 13.73
C GLY A 80 2.86 7.21 12.36
N GLY A 81 2.03 6.81 11.39
CA GLY A 81 2.15 7.34 10.03
C GLY A 81 1.55 6.41 8.99
N ILE A 82 2.22 6.27 7.86
CA ILE A 82 1.83 5.36 6.77
C ILE A 82 2.82 4.20 6.71
N THR A 83 2.32 3.00 6.37
CA THR A 83 3.12 1.84 6.00
C THR A 83 2.67 1.39 4.61
N VAL A 84 3.62 1.10 3.71
CA VAL A 84 3.34 0.48 2.41
C VAL A 84 3.81 -0.97 2.50
N SER A 85 2.88 -1.90 2.32
CA SER A 85 3.02 -3.34 2.52
C SER A 85 2.25 -4.08 1.40
N GLY A 86 1.72 -5.27 1.68
CA GLY A 86 0.91 -6.07 0.75
C GLY A 86 1.63 -7.31 0.30
N GLY A 87 1.59 -7.58 -1.01
CA GLY A 87 2.40 -8.62 -1.61
C GLY A 87 3.89 -8.28 -1.52
N GLU A 88 4.40 -7.53 -2.47
CA GLU A 88 5.72 -6.91 -2.42
C GLU A 88 5.58 -5.44 -2.85
N ALA A 89 5.91 -4.51 -1.96
CA ALA A 89 5.67 -3.09 -2.21
C ALA A 89 6.70 -2.47 -3.17
N THR A 90 7.80 -3.19 -3.46
CA THR A 90 8.93 -2.66 -4.24
C THR A 90 8.99 -3.14 -5.69
N ILE A 91 8.00 -3.87 -6.18
CA ILE A 91 7.96 -4.38 -7.57
C ILE A 91 7.20 -3.46 -8.53
#